data_AF-A0A1J4SUN4-F1
#
_entry.id   AF-A0A1J4SUN4-F1
#
_cell.length_a   1.000
_cell.length_b   1.000
_cell.length_c   1.000
_cell.angle_alpha   90.00
_cell.angle_beta   90.00
_cell.angle_gamma   90.00
#
_symmetry.space_group_name_H-M   'P 1'
#
loop_
_entity.id
_entity.type
_entity.pdbx_description
1 polymer ?
#
loop_
_entity_poly.entity_id
_entity_poly.type
_entity_poly.pdbx_seq_one_letter_code
_entity_poly.pdbx_strand_id
1 'polypeptide(L)'
;MRSGLAGKEQYNYFMDIEKLTPQELNDLKIRVDRRLREVTGADSRSFAERLSAKDIVELVVFAVKGKAIRCRTLDTGEPLTFRPASGVRSEAEGYILTVRPGKAWSYGRTTYLSGQVLNMRLDIPALKLIPLKLEDEEVWDPREEFWGEEGEPVMDCFKPIIAAGPRPSFEMEQILPGFDPEDPDSDPIGQAVDFYETGEIEKSYTVLQQCLEADWRVLDAHTHLGNWVFGEEPGKWQAEQARRHYAAGVAIGELALGPDFKGVLPWGRINNRPFLRCLHGLGLCFWALGDLQAAGKIFKRMLWLNPGDNQGARFCLLETSAGTSYAESEL
;
A
#
# COMPACT_ATOMS: atom_id res chain seq x y z
N MET A 1 -59.57 -27.22 -55.47
CA MET A 1 -59.21 -25.81 -55.21
C MET A 1 -58.79 -25.68 -53.75
N ARG A 2 -57.60 -25.07 -53.51
CA ARG A 2 -57.12 -24.20 -52.40
C ARG A 2 -57.72 -24.43 -50.99
N SER A 3 -57.01 -24.39 -49.87
CA SER A 3 -55.69 -23.86 -49.43
C SER A 3 -55.57 -24.30 -47.95
N GLY A 4 -54.45 -24.76 -47.41
CA GLY A 4 -53.25 -23.96 -47.12
C GLY A 4 -53.39 -23.21 -45.80
N LEU A 5 -53.10 -23.86 -44.66
CA LEU A 5 -52.86 -23.20 -43.36
C LEU A 5 -51.46 -23.60 -42.87
N ALA A 6 -50.49 -22.74 -43.17
CA ALA A 6 -49.15 -22.77 -42.60
C ALA A 6 -49.17 -21.98 -41.27
N GLY A 7 -49.02 -22.68 -40.15
CA GLY A 7 -48.76 -22.09 -38.84
C GLY A 7 -47.27 -22.17 -38.54
N LYS A 8 -46.65 -21.00 -38.39
CA LYS A 8 -45.21 -20.75 -38.26
C LYS A 8 -44.54 -21.57 -37.14
N GLU A 9 -43.54 -22.36 -37.49
CA GLU A 9 -42.53 -22.87 -36.55
C GLU A 9 -41.65 -21.72 -36.06
N GLN A 10 -41.70 -21.47 -34.76
CA GLN A 10 -40.85 -20.52 -34.08
C GLN A 10 -39.56 -21.27 -33.70
N TYR A 11 -38.56 -21.24 -34.60
CA TYR A 11 -37.25 -21.82 -34.33
C TYR A 11 -36.57 -21.04 -33.20
N ASN A 12 -36.53 -21.63 -32.00
CA ASN A 12 -35.62 -21.21 -30.93
C ASN A 12 -34.19 -21.54 -31.36
N TYR A 13 -33.49 -20.56 -31.93
CA TYR A 13 -32.05 -20.63 -32.15
C TYR A 13 -31.35 -20.48 -30.79
N PHE A 14 -31.16 -21.60 -30.09
CA PHE A 14 -30.19 -21.65 -28.99
C PHE A 14 -28.80 -21.58 -29.63
N MET A 15 -28.13 -20.45 -29.42
CA MET A 15 -26.75 -20.26 -29.86
C MET A 15 -25.86 -21.15 -28.99
N ASP A 16 -25.18 -22.11 -29.62
CA ASP A 16 -24.31 -23.07 -28.94
C ASP A 16 -22.99 -22.36 -28.56
N ILE A 17 -22.91 -21.86 -27.33
CA ILE A 17 -21.85 -20.95 -26.85
C ILE A 17 -20.46 -21.59 -27.00
N GLU A 18 -20.37 -22.91 -26.89
CA GLU A 18 -19.12 -23.68 -27.01
C GLU A 18 -18.54 -23.70 -28.44
N LYS A 19 -19.34 -23.32 -29.45
CA LYS A 19 -18.92 -23.27 -30.87
C LYS A 19 -18.57 -21.86 -31.34
N LEU A 20 -18.68 -20.84 -30.48
CA LEU A 20 -18.38 -19.47 -30.84
C LEU A 20 -16.87 -19.26 -30.95
N THR A 21 -16.45 -18.54 -31.99
CA THR A 21 -15.08 -18.03 -32.05
C THR A 21 -14.83 -17.03 -30.91
N PRO A 22 -13.57 -16.77 -30.51
CA PRO A 22 -13.25 -15.77 -29.49
C PRO A 22 -13.83 -14.38 -29.78
N GLN A 23 -13.93 -14.00 -31.07
CA GLN A 23 -14.50 -12.74 -31.52
C GLN A 23 -16.02 -12.71 -31.31
N GLU A 24 -16.73 -13.76 -31.73
CA GLU A 24 -18.19 -13.84 -31.60
C GLU A 24 -18.63 -13.94 -30.13
N LEU A 25 -17.85 -14.64 -29.31
CA LEU A 25 -18.06 -14.71 -27.86
C LEU A 25 -17.90 -13.33 -27.21
N ASN A 26 -16.93 -12.54 -27.67
CA ASN A 26 -16.73 -11.17 -27.21
C ASN A 26 -17.90 -10.25 -27.61
N ASP A 27 -18.37 -10.34 -28.85
CA ASP A 27 -19.53 -9.58 -29.34
C ASP A 27 -20.84 -9.99 -28.65
N LEU A 28 -20.97 -11.25 -28.27
CA LEU A 28 -22.10 -11.73 -27.48
C LEU A 28 -22.05 -11.18 -26.05
N LYS A 29 -20.88 -11.19 -25.39
CA LYS A 29 -20.70 -10.60 -24.05
C LYS A 29 -21.04 -9.11 -24.04
N ILE A 30 -20.55 -8.35 -25.02
CA ILE A 30 -20.86 -6.91 -25.15
C ILE A 30 -22.38 -6.68 -25.27
N ARG A 31 -23.07 -7.51 -26.07
CA ARG A 31 -24.53 -7.42 -26.22
C ARG A 31 -25.28 -7.78 -24.94
N VAL A 32 -24.87 -8.84 -24.25
CA VAL A 32 -25.46 -9.29 -22.98
C VAL A 32 -25.25 -8.24 -21.90
N ASP A 33 -24.05 -7.69 -21.75
CA ASP A 33 -23.76 -6.62 -20.78
C ASP A 33 -24.54 -5.35 -21.07
N ARG A 34 -24.79 -5.03 -22.36
CA ARG A 34 -25.63 -3.89 -22.73
C ARG A 34 -27.09 -4.13 -22.33
N ARG A 35 -27.61 -5.34 -22.60
CA ARG A 35 -28.98 -5.74 -22.26
C ARG A 35 -29.20 -5.80 -20.75
N LEU A 36 -28.23 -6.31 -19.99
CA LEU A 36 -28.25 -6.32 -18.53
C LEU A 36 -28.31 -4.89 -17.97
N ARG A 37 -27.48 -3.98 -18.49
CA ARG A 37 -27.51 -2.56 -18.09
C ARG A 37 -28.83 -1.86 -18.38
N GLU A 38 -29.43 -2.13 -19.55
CA GLU A 38 -30.76 -1.64 -19.93
C GLU A 38 -31.86 -2.13 -18.96
N VAL A 39 -31.77 -3.39 -18.49
CA VAL A 39 -32.76 -4.00 -17.59
C VAL A 39 -32.58 -3.57 -16.13
N THR A 40 -31.34 -3.35 -15.68
CA THR A 40 -31.07 -2.97 -14.28
C THR A 40 -31.20 -1.48 -14.00
N GLY A 41 -31.50 -0.65 -15.02
CA GLY A 41 -31.51 0.82 -14.87
C GLY A 41 -30.12 1.40 -14.55
N ALA A 42 -29.06 0.64 -14.82
CA ALA A 42 -27.70 1.10 -14.63
C ALA A 42 -27.36 2.10 -15.75
N ASP A 43 -26.66 3.18 -15.41
CA ASP A 43 -26.21 4.20 -16.36
C ASP A 43 -25.63 3.54 -17.62
N SER A 44 -26.30 3.74 -18.76
CA SER A 44 -25.97 3.07 -20.03
C SER A 44 -24.64 3.53 -20.61
N ARG A 45 -24.07 4.61 -20.06
CA ARG A 45 -22.75 5.12 -20.41
C ARG A 45 -21.67 4.09 -20.09
N SER A 46 -20.74 3.91 -21.01
CA SER A 46 -19.48 3.22 -20.77
C SER A 46 -18.74 3.82 -19.57
N PHE A 47 -17.86 3.05 -18.96
CA PHE A 47 -17.07 3.55 -17.83
C PHE A 47 -16.26 4.82 -18.20
N ALA A 48 -15.69 4.85 -19.42
CA ALA A 48 -15.03 6.04 -19.94
C ALA A 48 -15.97 7.25 -20.04
N GLU A 49 -17.18 7.09 -20.58
CA GLU A 49 -18.18 8.17 -20.64
C GLU A 49 -18.61 8.65 -19.26
N ARG A 50 -18.75 7.74 -18.29
CA ARG A 50 -19.03 8.11 -16.89
C ARG A 50 -17.90 8.93 -16.28
N LEU A 51 -16.64 8.55 -16.50
CA LEU A 51 -15.47 9.31 -16.03
C LEU A 51 -15.38 10.69 -16.68
N SER A 52 -15.60 10.77 -17.98
CA SER A 52 -15.58 12.04 -18.72
C SER A 52 -16.71 13.00 -18.36
N ALA A 53 -17.82 12.49 -17.81
CA ALA A 53 -18.94 13.32 -17.38
C ALA A 53 -18.80 13.85 -15.93
N LYS A 54 -17.78 13.42 -15.18
CA LYS A 54 -17.53 13.86 -13.80
C LYS A 54 -16.63 15.10 -13.79
N ASP A 55 -16.94 16.05 -12.91
CA ASP A 55 -16.07 17.21 -12.65
C ASP A 55 -14.81 16.81 -11.85
N ILE A 56 -14.97 15.85 -10.94
CA ILE A 56 -13.93 15.31 -10.06
C ILE A 56 -14.06 13.80 -9.99
N VAL A 57 -12.91 13.11 -10.02
CA VAL A 57 -12.79 11.68 -9.78
C VAL A 57 -11.75 11.45 -8.70
N GLU A 58 -12.07 10.60 -7.74
CA GLU A 58 -11.11 10.13 -6.74
C GLU A 58 -10.55 8.77 -7.16
N LEU A 59 -9.23 8.68 -7.22
CA LEU A 59 -8.51 7.51 -7.71
C LEU A 59 -7.57 7.01 -6.63
N VAL A 60 -7.68 5.74 -6.27
CA VAL A 60 -6.68 5.12 -5.40
C VAL A 60 -5.54 4.54 -6.24
N VAL A 61 -4.31 4.88 -5.87
CA VAL A 61 -3.08 4.49 -6.57
C VAL A 61 -2.65 3.09 -6.15
N PHE A 62 -2.58 2.18 -7.12
CA PHE A 62 -2.13 0.80 -6.93
C PHE A 62 -0.70 0.56 -7.39
N ALA A 63 -0.30 1.19 -8.50
CA ALA A 63 1.05 1.04 -9.02
C ALA A 63 1.44 2.25 -9.88
N VAL A 64 2.60 2.83 -9.60
CA VAL A 64 3.17 3.94 -10.38
C VAL A 64 4.15 3.36 -11.40
N LYS A 65 3.84 3.49 -12.70
CA LYS A 65 4.60 2.87 -13.81
C LYS A 65 5.05 3.91 -14.82
N GLY A 66 6.21 4.51 -14.57
CA GLY A 66 6.82 5.52 -15.44
C GLY A 66 5.91 6.73 -15.66
N LYS A 67 5.21 6.77 -16.80
CA LYS A 67 4.30 7.89 -17.18
C LYS A 67 2.83 7.63 -16.90
N ALA A 68 2.48 6.47 -16.36
CA ALA A 68 1.11 6.08 -16.08
C ALA A 68 0.97 5.49 -14.68
N ILE A 69 -0.23 5.55 -14.15
CA ILE A 69 -0.56 5.08 -12.81
C ILE A 69 -1.73 4.11 -12.94
N ARG A 70 -1.59 2.91 -12.40
CA ARG A 70 -2.72 1.98 -12.25
C ARG A 70 -3.53 2.40 -11.04
N CYS A 71 -4.82 2.62 -11.25
CA CYS A 71 -5.72 3.08 -10.21
C CYS A 71 -7.00 2.26 -10.19
N ARG A 72 -7.75 2.38 -9.09
CA ARG A 72 -9.20 2.12 -9.07
C ARG A 72 -9.92 3.38 -8.64
N THR A 73 -11.15 3.57 -9.11
CA THR A 73 -12.00 4.64 -8.56
C THR A 73 -12.33 4.36 -7.09
N LEU A 74 -12.35 5.39 -6.25
CA LEU A 74 -12.66 5.23 -4.83
C LEU A 74 -14.11 4.80 -4.59
N ASP A 75 -15.05 5.27 -5.42
CA ASP A 75 -16.49 5.05 -5.24
C ASP A 75 -16.95 3.65 -5.69
N THR A 76 -16.48 3.19 -6.85
CA THR A 76 -16.92 1.92 -7.46
C THR A 76 -15.86 0.83 -7.47
N GLY A 77 -14.59 1.16 -7.18
CA GLY A 77 -13.49 0.19 -7.26
C GLY A 77 -13.14 -0.22 -8.69
N GLU A 78 -13.62 0.50 -9.70
CA GLU A 78 -13.41 0.14 -11.10
C GLU A 78 -11.98 0.47 -11.55
N PRO A 79 -11.26 -0.49 -12.17
CA PRO A 79 -9.85 -0.31 -12.53
C PRO A 79 -9.68 0.56 -13.77
N LEU A 80 -8.66 1.42 -13.74
CA LEU A 80 -8.24 2.23 -14.88
C LEU A 80 -6.75 2.55 -14.86
N THR A 81 -6.21 2.92 -16.01
CA THR A 81 -4.86 3.48 -16.13
C THR A 81 -4.95 5.01 -16.26
N PHE A 82 -4.51 5.71 -15.22
CA PHE A 82 -4.46 7.16 -15.19
C PHE A 82 -3.15 7.68 -15.81
N ARG A 83 -3.25 8.74 -16.59
CA ARG A 83 -2.12 9.45 -17.22
C ARG A 83 -2.19 10.92 -16.81
N PRO A 84 -1.45 11.35 -15.78
CA PRO A 84 -1.46 12.74 -15.36
C PRO A 84 -1.03 13.66 -16.52
N ALA A 85 -1.75 14.76 -16.73
CA ALA A 85 -1.47 15.71 -17.81
C ALA A 85 -0.06 16.31 -17.71
N SER A 86 0.46 16.43 -16.50
CA SER A 86 1.80 16.95 -16.19
C SER A 86 2.89 15.87 -16.06
N GLY A 87 2.58 14.63 -16.41
CA GLY A 87 3.39 13.46 -16.06
C GLY A 87 3.30 13.08 -14.58
N VAL A 88 3.78 11.88 -14.25
CA VAL A 88 3.97 11.44 -12.86
C VAL A 88 5.12 12.24 -12.25
N ARG A 89 4.93 12.72 -11.02
CA ARG A 89 5.89 13.57 -10.31
C ARG A 89 6.21 13.05 -8.92
N SER A 90 5.17 12.73 -8.16
CA SER A 90 5.28 12.44 -6.73
C SER A 90 4.16 11.54 -6.21
N GLU A 91 3.31 11.05 -7.10
CA GLU A 91 2.26 10.09 -6.80
C GLU A 91 2.89 8.78 -6.30
N ALA A 92 2.25 8.16 -5.31
CA ALA A 92 2.75 6.96 -4.65
C ALA A 92 1.61 5.98 -4.36
N GLU A 93 1.93 4.69 -4.30
CA GLU A 93 1.03 3.61 -3.94
C GLU A 93 0.36 3.83 -2.57
N GLY A 94 -0.92 3.46 -2.46
CA GLY A 94 -1.71 3.63 -1.24
C GLY A 94 -2.33 5.02 -1.05
N TYR A 95 -2.05 5.98 -1.93
CA TYR A 95 -2.63 7.32 -1.87
C TYR A 95 -3.90 7.45 -2.72
N ILE A 96 -4.76 8.40 -2.33
CA ILE A 96 -5.94 8.82 -3.07
C ILE A 96 -5.62 10.13 -3.80
N LEU A 97 -5.75 10.12 -5.12
CA LEU A 97 -5.66 11.30 -5.97
C LEU A 97 -7.05 11.89 -6.19
N THR A 98 -7.17 13.20 -5.97
CA THR A 98 -8.31 13.98 -6.46
C THR A 98 -7.96 14.51 -7.85
N VAL A 99 -8.67 14.03 -8.86
CA VAL A 99 -8.35 14.30 -10.27
C VAL A 99 -9.48 15.08 -10.92
N ARG A 100 -9.14 16.14 -11.67
CA ARG A 100 -10.03 16.74 -12.66
C ARG A 100 -9.90 15.97 -13.98
N PRO A 101 -10.93 15.25 -14.44
CA PRO A 101 -10.89 14.50 -15.70
C PRO A 101 -10.62 15.43 -16.89
N GLY A 102 -9.81 14.95 -17.83
CA GLY A 102 -9.60 15.58 -19.14
C GLY A 102 -10.23 14.74 -20.25
N LYS A 103 -9.61 13.60 -20.58
CA LYS A 103 -10.13 12.65 -21.57
C LYS A 103 -10.14 11.24 -20.99
N ALA A 104 -11.26 10.54 -21.11
CA ALA A 104 -11.33 9.11 -20.85
C ALA A 104 -11.53 8.34 -22.16
N TRP A 105 -10.96 7.15 -22.26
CA TRP A 105 -11.15 6.26 -23.41
C TRP A 105 -10.89 4.82 -23.02
N SER A 106 -11.38 3.88 -23.81
CA SER A 106 -11.06 2.46 -23.65
C SER A 106 -10.17 2.00 -24.80
N TYR A 107 -9.19 1.14 -24.49
CA TYR A 107 -8.38 0.44 -25.49
C TYR A 107 -8.17 -1.00 -25.02
N GLY A 108 -8.62 -1.96 -25.84
CA GLY A 108 -8.75 -3.36 -25.41
C GLY A 108 -9.67 -3.48 -24.20
N ARG A 109 -9.19 -4.13 -23.13
CA ARG A 109 -9.91 -4.29 -21.85
C ARG A 109 -9.62 -3.18 -20.84
N THR A 110 -8.74 -2.24 -21.17
CA THR A 110 -8.28 -1.22 -20.24
C THR A 110 -9.00 0.10 -20.48
N THR A 111 -9.54 0.68 -19.42
CA THR A 111 -10.01 2.07 -19.44
C THR A 111 -8.88 2.99 -19.02
N TYR A 112 -8.72 4.08 -19.75
CA TYR A 112 -7.72 5.10 -19.52
C TYR A 112 -8.39 6.42 -19.17
N LEU A 113 -7.71 7.20 -18.33
CA LEU A 113 -8.10 8.54 -17.98
C LEU A 113 -6.87 9.44 -18.06
N SER A 114 -6.93 10.55 -18.78
CA SER A 114 -6.02 11.67 -18.59
C SER A 114 -6.70 12.77 -17.79
N GLY A 115 -5.92 13.55 -17.06
CA GLY A 115 -6.46 14.61 -16.21
C GLY A 115 -5.41 15.32 -15.38
N GLN A 116 -5.83 16.37 -14.68
CA GLN A 116 -5.00 17.11 -13.75
C GLN A 116 -5.16 16.55 -12.35
N VAL A 117 -4.04 16.22 -11.68
CA VAL A 117 -4.04 15.93 -10.25
C VAL A 117 -4.18 17.25 -9.49
N LEU A 118 -5.25 17.37 -8.70
CA LEU A 118 -5.53 18.55 -7.87
C LEU A 118 -5.01 18.39 -6.45
N ASN A 119 -5.08 17.17 -5.93
CA ASN A 119 -4.65 16.84 -4.58
C ASN A 119 -4.25 15.36 -4.51
N MET A 120 -3.44 15.03 -3.51
CA MET A 120 -3.09 13.67 -3.15
C MET A 120 -3.09 13.55 -1.62
N ARG A 121 -3.76 12.53 -1.09
CA ARG A 121 -3.83 12.29 0.36
C ARG A 121 -3.70 10.81 0.69
N LEU A 122 -3.18 10.52 1.88
CA LEU A 122 -3.31 9.21 2.50
C LEU A 122 -4.55 9.25 3.41
N ASP A 123 -5.49 8.33 3.22
CA ASP A 123 -6.78 8.35 3.90
C ASP A 123 -7.27 6.92 4.16
N ILE A 124 -6.68 6.29 5.17
CA ILE A 124 -6.95 4.89 5.53
C ILE A 124 -8.45 4.61 5.78
N PRO A 125 -9.21 5.48 6.49
CA PRO A 125 -10.65 5.27 6.65
C PRO A 125 -11.41 5.21 5.32
N ALA A 126 -11.06 6.06 4.34
CA ALA A 126 -11.69 6.01 3.02
C ALA A 126 -11.36 4.73 2.23
N LEU A 127 -10.19 4.12 2.47
CA LEU A 127 -9.79 2.86 1.86
C LEU A 127 -10.54 1.64 2.43
N LYS A 128 -11.20 1.79 3.59
CA LYS A 128 -12.00 0.73 4.25
C LYS A 128 -11.24 -0.60 4.40
N LEU A 129 -9.94 -0.50 4.71
CA LEU A 129 -9.11 -1.67 4.93
C LEU A 129 -9.57 -2.43 6.18
N ILE A 130 -9.54 -3.75 6.10
CA ILE A 130 -9.69 -4.61 7.28
C ILE A 130 -8.36 -4.53 8.04
N PRO A 131 -8.34 -4.08 9.31
CA PRO A 131 -7.11 -4.02 10.10
C PRO A 131 -6.40 -5.38 10.15
N LEU A 132 -5.07 -5.38 10.19
CA LEU A 132 -4.28 -6.58 10.44
C LEU A 132 -4.63 -7.16 11.82
N LYS A 133 -4.62 -8.48 11.97
CA LYS A 133 -4.78 -9.08 13.30
C LYS A 133 -3.53 -8.84 14.16
N LEU A 134 -3.75 -8.86 15.47
CA LEU A 134 -2.71 -8.97 16.47
C LEU A 134 -2.82 -10.37 17.08
N GLU A 135 -1.74 -11.15 16.95
CA GLU A 135 -1.65 -12.57 17.27
C GLU A 135 -0.65 -12.81 18.42
N ASP A 136 -0.69 -14.02 18.97
CA ASP A 136 0.24 -14.52 19.98
C ASP A 136 0.37 -13.63 21.22
N GLU A 137 -0.74 -13.15 21.77
CA GLU A 137 -0.73 -12.28 22.96
C GLU A 137 0.00 -12.94 24.15
N GLU A 138 1.11 -12.33 24.56
CA GLU A 138 1.88 -12.73 25.75
C GLU A 138 2.15 -11.51 26.64
N VAL A 139 2.64 -11.73 27.85
CA VAL A 139 3.08 -10.64 28.72
C VAL A 139 4.55 -10.35 28.45
N TRP A 140 4.85 -9.12 28.05
CA TRP A 140 6.21 -8.59 28.05
C TRP A 140 6.50 -7.93 29.40
N ASP A 141 7.65 -8.25 29.99
CA ASP A 141 8.09 -7.70 31.27
C ASP A 141 9.39 -6.91 31.10
N PRO A 142 9.42 -5.61 31.43
CA PRO A 142 10.65 -4.82 31.33
C PRO A 142 11.79 -5.34 32.21
N ARG A 143 11.53 -6.18 33.21
CA ARG A 143 12.57 -6.75 34.08
C ARG A 143 13.39 -7.85 33.41
N GLU A 144 12.87 -8.43 32.34
CA GLU A 144 13.53 -9.49 31.58
C GLU A 144 14.38 -8.94 30.41
N GLU A 145 14.27 -7.65 30.15
CA GLU A 145 14.98 -6.97 29.07
C GLU A 145 16.38 -6.51 29.47
N PHE A 146 17.27 -6.49 28.47
CA PHE A 146 18.61 -5.96 28.64
C PHE A 146 18.62 -4.43 28.47
N TRP A 147 18.94 -3.71 29.54
CA TRP A 147 18.98 -2.23 29.55
C TRP A 147 20.40 -1.65 29.61
N GLY A 148 21.42 -2.48 29.45
CA GLY A 148 22.83 -2.16 29.70
C GLY A 148 23.45 -3.10 30.72
N GLU A 149 24.75 -2.95 30.95
CA GLU A 149 25.49 -3.75 31.92
C GLU A 149 25.07 -3.43 33.37
N GLU A 150 25.24 -4.39 34.27
CA GLU A 150 24.90 -4.20 35.68
C GLU A 150 25.71 -3.05 36.29
N GLY A 151 25.02 -2.08 36.88
CA GLY A 151 25.63 -0.89 37.49
C GLY A 151 25.75 0.32 36.56
N GLU A 152 25.48 0.17 35.27
CA GLU A 152 25.40 1.30 34.34
C GLU A 152 24.05 2.04 34.44
N PRO A 153 24.04 3.37 34.28
CA PRO A 153 22.80 4.12 34.30
C PRO A 153 21.96 3.84 33.05
N VAL A 154 20.71 3.43 33.24
CA VAL A 154 19.73 3.32 32.15
C VAL A 154 19.49 4.69 31.51
N MET A 155 19.53 4.74 30.17
CA MET A 155 19.25 5.96 29.41
C MET A 155 17.86 6.55 29.75
N ASP A 156 17.77 7.88 29.81
CA ASP A 156 16.55 8.58 30.22
C ASP A 156 15.32 8.26 29.36
N CYS A 157 15.51 7.96 28.08
CA CYS A 157 14.43 7.59 27.17
C CYS A 157 13.74 6.26 27.56
N PHE A 158 14.45 5.34 28.24
CA PHE A 158 13.91 4.05 28.66
C PHE A 158 13.27 4.06 30.06
N LYS A 159 13.64 5.00 30.93
CA LYS A 159 13.04 5.14 32.27
C LYS A 159 11.50 5.12 32.28
N PRO A 160 10.78 5.88 31.43
CA PRO A 160 9.32 5.83 31.42
C PRO A 160 8.75 4.52 30.85
N ILE A 161 9.50 3.84 29.97
CA ILE A 161 9.12 2.55 29.38
C ILE A 161 9.20 1.46 30.46
N ILE A 162 10.28 1.43 31.25
CA ILE A 162 10.47 0.51 32.37
C ILE A 162 9.42 0.78 33.47
N ALA A 163 9.19 2.05 33.80
CA ALA A 163 8.21 2.45 34.82
C ALA A 163 6.77 2.08 34.45
N ALA A 164 6.46 1.88 33.16
CA ALA A 164 5.14 1.42 32.72
C ALA A 164 4.85 -0.04 33.13
N GLY A 165 5.88 -0.82 33.45
CA GLY A 165 5.74 -2.19 33.93
C GLY A 165 5.32 -3.19 32.84
N PRO A 166 4.94 -4.42 33.25
CA PRO A 166 4.53 -5.47 32.34
C PRO A 166 3.28 -5.11 31.53
N ARG A 167 3.24 -5.50 30.25
CA ARG A 167 2.14 -5.20 29.33
C ARG A 167 2.05 -6.22 28.19
N PRO A 168 0.90 -6.31 27.49
CA PRO A 168 0.74 -7.25 26.39
C PRO A 168 1.76 -7.04 25.26
N SER A 169 2.26 -8.13 24.71
CA SER A 169 3.10 -8.23 23.52
C SER A 169 2.31 -8.93 22.43
N PHE A 170 2.45 -8.44 21.19
CA PHE A 170 1.75 -9.01 20.04
C PHE A 170 2.70 -9.25 18.88
N GLU A 171 2.31 -10.17 18.02
CA GLU A 171 2.82 -10.30 16.66
C GLU A 171 1.74 -9.81 15.68
N MET A 172 2.12 -8.96 14.72
CA MET A 172 1.19 -8.53 13.68
C MET A 172 0.98 -9.66 12.66
N GLU A 173 -0.24 -9.79 12.14
CA GLU A 173 -0.55 -10.68 11.02
C GLU A 173 0.35 -10.37 9.82
N GLN A 174 0.97 -11.41 9.26
CA GLN A 174 1.71 -11.29 8.00
C GLN A 174 0.76 -11.48 6.81
N ILE A 175 0.78 -10.53 5.88
CA ILE A 175 0.11 -10.64 4.59
C ILE A 175 1.18 -10.80 3.52
N LEU A 176 1.18 -11.94 2.84
CA LEU A 176 2.17 -12.29 1.82
C LEU A 176 1.51 -12.98 0.62
N PRO A 177 0.83 -12.23 -0.28
CA PRO A 177 0.11 -12.80 -1.42
C PRO A 177 1.05 -13.51 -2.39
N GLY A 178 0.76 -14.77 -2.72
CA GLY A 178 1.54 -15.56 -3.68
C GLY A 178 2.60 -16.45 -3.05
N PHE A 179 2.82 -16.36 -1.73
CA PHE A 179 3.67 -17.29 -1.00
C PHE A 179 3.01 -18.67 -0.88
N ASP A 180 3.79 -19.70 -1.17
CA ASP A 180 3.51 -21.11 -0.97
C ASP A 180 4.34 -21.63 0.21
N PRO A 181 3.73 -22.02 1.35
CA PRO A 181 4.46 -22.55 2.50
C PRO A 181 5.30 -23.80 2.22
N GLU A 182 5.00 -24.55 1.15
CA GLU A 182 5.74 -25.74 0.77
C GLU A 182 6.93 -25.43 -0.17
N ASP A 183 7.02 -24.20 -0.67
CA ASP A 183 8.11 -23.70 -1.51
C ASP A 183 8.67 -22.39 -0.94
N PRO A 184 9.71 -22.44 -0.08
CA PRO A 184 10.31 -21.25 0.51
C PRO A 184 10.80 -20.21 -0.51
N ASP A 185 11.13 -20.62 -1.74
CA ASP A 185 11.60 -19.72 -2.81
C ASP A 185 10.44 -18.94 -3.46
N SER A 186 9.20 -19.28 -3.12
CA SER A 186 7.99 -18.59 -3.59
C SER A 186 7.75 -17.24 -2.92
N ASP A 187 8.53 -16.85 -1.91
CA ASP A 187 8.40 -15.56 -1.21
C ASP A 187 8.57 -14.39 -2.19
N PRO A 188 7.50 -13.64 -2.49
CA PRO A 188 7.59 -12.53 -3.43
C PRO A 188 8.42 -11.36 -2.88
N ILE A 189 8.51 -11.19 -1.55
CA ILE A 189 9.34 -10.12 -0.97
C ILE A 189 10.82 -10.49 -1.10
N GLY A 190 11.19 -11.73 -0.76
CA GLY A 190 12.54 -12.26 -1.03
C GLY A 190 12.94 -12.10 -2.49
N GLN A 191 12.10 -12.52 -3.44
CA GLN A 191 12.35 -12.33 -4.87
C GLN A 191 12.53 -10.86 -5.27
N ALA A 192 11.73 -9.95 -4.69
CA ALA A 192 11.87 -8.52 -4.96
C ALA A 192 13.22 -7.99 -4.46
N VAL A 193 13.69 -8.43 -3.28
CA VAL A 193 15.01 -8.08 -2.75
C VAL A 193 16.12 -8.62 -3.66
N ASP A 194 16.05 -9.89 -4.06
CA ASP A 194 17.04 -10.51 -4.95
C ASP A 194 17.15 -9.74 -6.29
N PHE A 195 16.01 -9.37 -6.89
CA PHE A 195 16.01 -8.55 -8.09
C PHE A 195 16.64 -7.17 -7.85
N TYR A 196 16.43 -6.57 -6.69
CA TYR A 196 17.03 -5.27 -6.37
C TYR A 196 18.56 -5.39 -6.25
N GLU A 197 19.03 -6.38 -5.49
CA GLU A 197 20.46 -6.61 -5.22
C GLU A 197 21.24 -7.01 -6.47
N THR A 198 20.61 -7.73 -7.39
CA THR A 198 21.19 -8.09 -8.69
C THR A 198 21.10 -6.98 -9.75
N GLY A 199 20.51 -5.83 -9.41
CA GLY A 199 20.38 -4.66 -10.29
C GLY A 199 19.19 -4.71 -11.25
N GLU A 200 18.31 -5.70 -11.14
CA GLU A 200 17.07 -5.81 -11.90
C GLU A 200 15.92 -4.97 -11.31
N ILE A 201 16.18 -3.67 -11.11
CA ILE A 201 15.33 -2.74 -10.36
C ILE A 201 13.87 -2.74 -10.84
N GLU A 202 13.61 -2.73 -12.15
CA GLU A 202 12.24 -2.72 -12.68
C GLU A 202 11.44 -4.00 -12.35
N LYS A 203 12.12 -5.15 -12.27
CA LYS A 203 11.48 -6.42 -11.86
C LYS A 203 11.14 -6.36 -10.38
N SER A 204 12.08 -5.90 -9.58
CA SER A 204 11.92 -5.71 -8.14
C SER A 204 10.68 -4.85 -7.80
N TYR A 205 10.56 -3.67 -8.41
CA TYR A 205 9.37 -2.81 -8.28
C TYR A 205 8.09 -3.49 -8.79
N THR A 206 8.18 -4.24 -9.89
CA THR A 206 7.02 -4.94 -10.43
C THR A 206 6.46 -5.97 -9.44
N VAL A 207 7.32 -6.72 -8.74
CA VAL A 207 6.90 -7.73 -7.76
C VAL A 207 6.21 -7.06 -6.55
N LEU A 208 6.78 -5.98 -6.01
CA LEU A 208 6.12 -5.27 -4.89
C LEU A 208 4.79 -4.65 -5.30
N GLN A 209 4.71 -4.07 -6.50
CA GLN A 209 3.46 -3.55 -7.03
C GLN A 209 2.41 -4.66 -7.21
N GLN A 210 2.80 -5.87 -7.60
CA GLN A 210 1.89 -7.01 -7.67
C GLN A 210 1.39 -7.43 -6.28
N CYS A 211 2.26 -7.41 -5.27
CA CYS A 211 1.85 -7.65 -3.88
C CYS A 211 0.80 -6.62 -3.42
N LEU A 212 1.06 -5.33 -3.66
CA LEU A 212 0.13 -4.25 -3.32
C LEU A 212 -1.15 -4.29 -4.17
N GLU A 213 -1.09 -4.72 -5.43
CA GLU A 213 -2.28 -4.96 -6.26
C GLU A 213 -3.18 -6.07 -5.71
N ALA A 214 -2.59 -7.07 -5.05
CA ALA A 214 -3.32 -8.15 -4.38
C ALA A 214 -3.86 -7.72 -3.00
N ASP A 215 -3.02 -7.13 -2.15
CA ASP A 215 -3.41 -6.60 -0.84
C ASP A 215 -2.49 -5.43 -0.44
N TRP A 216 -3.06 -4.26 -0.16
CA TRP A 216 -2.27 -3.10 0.30
C TRP A 216 -1.67 -3.28 1.68
N ARG A 217 -2.16 -4.24 2.47
CA ARG A 217 -1.70 -4.48 3.84
C ARG A 217 -0.37 -5.22 3.90
N VAL A 218 0.26 -5.52 2.76
CA VAL A 218 1.64 -6.02 2.66
C VAL A 218 2.61 -4.92 3.09
N LEU A 219 2.84 -4.83 4.40
CA LEU A 219 3.71 -3.82 5.01
C LEU A 219 5.16 -3.88 4.50
N ASP A 220 5.64 -5.06 4.12
CA ASP A 220 7.01 -5.23 3.64
C ASP A 220 7.20 -4.57 2.26
N ALA A 221 6.18 -4.59 1.41
CA ALA A 221 6.23 -3.90 0.13
C ALA A 221 6.36 -2.38 0.31
N HIS A 222 5.63 -1.79 1.26
CA HIS A 222 5.78 -0.37 1.61
C HIS A 222 7.17 -0.06 2.16
N THR A 223 7.71 -0.96 2.99
CA THR A 223 9.05 -0.85 3.56
C THR A 223 10.10 -0.81 2.46
N HIS A 224 10.08 -1.79 1.55
CA HIS A 224 11.08 -1.92 0.50
C HIS A 224 10.97 -0.80 -0.55
N LEU A 225 9.76 -0.40 -0.97
CA LEU A 225 9.59 0.79 -1.83
C LEU A 225 10.18 2.04 -1.17
N GLY A 226 9.98 2.23 0.13
CA GLY A 226 10.60 3.32 0.89
C GLY A 226 12.13 3.23 0.88
N ASN A 227 12.68 2.06 1.20
CA ASN A 227 14.13 1.84 1.27
C ASN A 227 14.82 2.15 -0.07
N TRP A 228 14.27 1.62 -1.17
CA TRP A 228 14.86 1.77 -2.50
C TRP A 228 14.88 3.22 -2.98
N VAL A 229 13.88 4.00 -2.60
CA VAL A 229 13.81 5.42 -2.97
C VAL A 229 14.69 6.28 -2.05
N PHE A 230 14.78 5.94 -0.77
CA PHE A 230 15.56 6.70 0.22
C PHE A 230 17.06 6.62 -0.08
N GLY A 231 17.61 5.41 -0.20
CA GLY A 231 19.05 5.20 -0.39
C GLY A 231 19.90 5.62 0.81
N GLU A 232 21.22 5.70 0.62
CA GLU A 232 22.19 6.05 1.68
C GLU A 232 22.20 7.57 1.99
N GLU A 233 22.30 8.40 0.95
CA GLU A 233 22.34 9.87 1.06
C GLU A 233 21.15 10.52 0.34
N PRO A 234 19.95 10.52 0.97
CA PRO A 234 18.74 11.02 0.34
C PRO A 234 18.78 12.55 0.12
N GLY A 235 18.56 12.96 -1.12
CA GLY A 235 18.12 14.33 -1.39
C GLY A 235 16.70 14.58 -0.88
N LYS A 236 16.29 15.85 -0.80
CA LYS A 236 14.92 16.22 -0.35
C LYS A 236 13.81 15.53 -1.13
N TRP A 237 14.00 15.31 -2.43
CA TRP A 237 13.01 14.64 -3.24
C TRP A 237 12.91 13.15 -2.88
N GLN A 238 14.04 12.44 -2.76
CA GLN A 238 14.09 11.05 -2.33
C GLN A 238 13.46 10.87 -0.95
N ALA A 239 13.86 11.69 0.03
CA ALA A 239 13.30 11.66 1.37
C ALA A 239 11.77 11.85 1.36
N GLU A 240 11.25 12.80 0.57
CA GLU A 240 9.81 13.04 0.47
C GLU A 240 9.06 11.92 -0.27
N GLN A 241 9.66 11.25 -1.26
CA GLN A 241 9.03 10.08 -1.90
C GLN A 241 9.05 8.86 -0.96
N ALA A 242 10.19 8.55 -0.35
CA ALA A 242 10.31 7.45 0.61
C ALA A 242 9.35 7.63 1.80
N ARG A 243 9.21 8.88 2.29
CA ARG A 243 8.24 9.24 3.33
C ARG A 243 6.82 8.79 2.99
N ARG A 244 6.42 8.82 1.71
CA ARG A 244 5.08 8.42 1.29
C ARG A 244 4.86 6.91 1.43
N HIS A 245 5.82 6.11 0.98
CA HIS A 245 5.75 4.66 1.12
C HIS A 245 5.73 4.25 2.60
N TYR A 246 6.65 4.78 3.40
CA TYR A 246 6.66 4.49 4.83
C TYR A 246 5.40 4.99 5.53
N ALA A 247 4.90 6.19 5.22
CA ALA A 247 3.67 6.71 5.82
C ALA A 247 2.46 5.83 5.50
N ALA A 248 2.36 5.27 4.29
CA ALA A 248 1.31 4.32 3.93
C ALA A 248 1.39 3.06 4.80
N GLY A 249 2.58 2.45 4.91
CA GLY A 249 2.79 1.28 5.77
C GLY A 249 2.50 1.56 7.26
N VAL A 250 2.99 2.69 7.78
CA VAL A 250 2.72 3.11 9.17
C VAL A 250 1.23 3.30 9.41
N ALA A 251 0.50 3.96 8.50
CA ALA A 251 -0.91 4.22 8.69
C ALA A 251 -1.76 2.94 8.65
N ILE A 252 -1.35 1.94 7.86
CA ILE A 252 -1.96 0.60 7.85
C ILE A 252 -1.67 -0.14 9.16
N GLY A 253 -0.43 -0.08 9.66
CA GLY A 253 -0.08 -0.72 10.93
C GLY A 253 -0.77 -0.07 12.12
N GLU A 254 -0.82 1.26 12.19
CA GLU A 254 -1.52 1.99 13.26
C GLU A 254 -3.05 1.76 13.21
N LEU A 255 -3.64 1.47 12.04
CA LEU A 255 -5.03 1.00 11.95
C LEU A 255 -5.23 -0.32 12.71
N ALA A 256 -4.27 -1.24 12.68
CA ALA A 256 -4.32 -2.51 13.40
C ALA A 256 -4.15 -2.33 14.91
N LEU A 257 -3.29 -1.41 15.33
CA LEU A 257 -3.06 -1.12 16.75
C LEU A 257 -4.25 -0.41 17.40
N GLY A 258 -4.80 0.58 16.69
CA GLY A 258 -5.82 1.48 17.23
C GLY A 258 -5.25 2.54 18.18
N PRO A 259 -6.03 3.60 18.48
CA PRO A 259 -5.54 4.79 19.19
C PRO A 259 -5.17 4.54 20.67
N ASP A 260 -5.72 3.48 21.28
CA ASP A 260 -5.54 3.15 22.69
C ASP A 260 -4.50 2.02 22.91
N PHE A 261 -3.72 1.67 21.88
CA PHE A 261 -2.73 0.60 21.98
C PHE A 261 -1.63 0.92 22.99
N LYS A 262 -1.53 0.06 24.01
CA LYS A 262 -0.53 0.17 25.10
C LYS A 262 0.40 -1.05 25.17
N GLY A 263 0.33 -1.95 24.20
CA GLY A 263 1.20 -3.12 24.13
C GLY A 263 2.56 -2.82 23.51
N VAL A 264 3.33 -3.89 23.30
CA VAL A 264 4.60 -3.89 22.58
C VAL A 264 4.54 -4.81 21.36
N LEU A 265 5.45 -4.58 20.44
CA LEU A 265 5.72 -5.33 19.22
C LEU A 265 7.23 -5.67 19.21
N PRO A 266 7.68 -6.70 19.94
CA PRO A 266 9.08 -7.07 19.99
C PRO A 266 9.62 -7.47 18.62
N TRP A 267 10.87 -7.11 18.33
CA TRP A 267 11.57 -7.47 17.09
C TRP A 267 11.75 -8.98 16.85
N GLY A 268 11.79 -9.75 17.94
CA GLY A 268 11.91 -11.22 17.90
C GLY A 268 10.73 -11.91 17.22
N ARG A 269 9.56 -11.27 17.25
CA ARG A 269 8.35 -11.66 16.51
C ARG A 269 8.45 -11.12 15.09
N ILE A 270 8.83 -11.99 14.16
CA ILE A 270 9.37 -11.63 12.84
C ILE A 270 8.38 -10.77 12.05
N ASN A 271 7.08 -11.02 12.20
CA ASN A 271 6.04 -10.33 11.44
C ASN A 271 5.80 -8.88 11.92
N ASN A 272 6.38 -8.47 13.05
CA ASN A 272 6.40 -7.07 13.48
C ASN A 272 7.41 -6.22 12.68
N ARG A 273 8.44 -6.86 12.10
CA ARG A 273 9.58 -6.15 11.51
C ARG A 273 9.18 -5.22 10.36
N PRO A 274 8.29 -5.59 9.42
CA PRO A 274 7.86 -4.67 8.37
C PRO A 274 7.26 -3.37 8.91
N PHE A 275 6.39 -3.45 9.92
CA PHE A 275 5.80 -2.25 10.55
C PHE A 275 6.86 -1.39 11.24
N LEU A 276 7.75 -2.02 12.02
CA LEU A 276 8.82 -1.32 12.74
C LEU A 276 9.83 -0.67 11.78
N ARG A 277 10.11 -1.30 10.63
CA ARG A 277 10.92 -0.71 9.56
C ARG A 277 10.21 0.45 8.87
N CYS A 278 8.91 0.37 8.62
CA CYS A 278 8.12 1.51 8.15
C CYS A 278 8.20 2.70 9.12
N LEU A 279 8.05 2.46 10.42
CA LEU A 279 8.21 3.51 11.44
C LEU A 279 9.61 4.12 11.42
N HIS A 280 10.64 3.28 11.38
CA HIS A 280 12.02 3.75 11.35
C HIS A 280 12.30 4.62 10.12
N GLY A 281 11.97 4.11 8.93
CA GLY A 281 12.12 4.82 7.68
C GLY A 281 11.35 6.15 7.66
N LEU A 282 10.15 6.18 8.23
CA LEU A 282 9.38 7.42 8.38
C LEU A 282 10.09 8.44 9.28
N GLY A 283 10.67 7.99 10.39
CA GLY A 283 11.48 8.82 11.30
C GLY A 283 12.71 9.41 10.59
N LEU A 284 13.46 8.57 9.87
CA LEU A 284 14.61 8.99 9.07
C LEU A 284 14.22 9.98 7.97
N CYS A 285 13.07 9.79 7.32
CA CYS A 285 12.58 10.73 6.32
C CYS A 285 12.26 12.11 6.92
N PHE A 286 11.59 12.17 8.06
CA PHE A 286 11.35 13.44 8.74
C PHE A 286 12.67 14.12 9.14
N TRP A 287 13.64 13.34 9.62
CA TRP A 287 14.95 13.86 9.99
C TRP A 287 15.72 14.42 8.78
N ALA A 288 15.77 13.66 7.68
CA ALA A 288 16.40 14.09 6.42
C ALA A 288 15.72 15.33 5.81
N LEU A 289 14.42 15.52 6.05
CA LEU A 289 13.68 16.72 5.64
C LEU A 289 13.84 17.91 6.60
N GLY A 290 14.55 17.72 7.72
CA GLY A 290 14.82 18.74 8.73
C GLY A 290 13.70 18.92 9.77
N ASP A 291 12.68 18.06 9.78
CA ASP A 291 11.63 18.06 10.80
C ASP A 291 12.03 17.19 12.00
N LEU A 292 12.97 17.72 12.80
CA LEU A 292 13.50 17.05 13.98
C LEU A 292 12.42 16.70 15.00
N GLN A 293 11.38 17.54 15.10
CA GLN A 293 10.29 17.30 16.06
C GLN A 293 9.43 16.11 15.63
N ALA A 294 9.07 16.01 14.34
CA ALA A 294 8.35 14.85 13.83
C ALA A 294 9.20 13.58 13.93
N ALA A 295 10.48 13.64 13.56
CA ALA A 295 11.40 12.51 13.67
C ALA A 295 11.51 12.00 15.12
N GLY A 296 11.76 12.88 16.08
CA GLY A 296 11.86 12.50 17.50
C GLY A 296 10.57 11.88 18.05
N LYS A 297 9.38 12.32 17.61
CA LYS A 297 8.11 11.68 17.98
C LYS A 297 8.03 10.24 17.47
N ILE A 298 8.47 9.99 16.24
CA ILE A 298 8.48 8.66 15.64
C ILE A 298 9.48 7.74 16.36
N PHE A 299 10.73 8.20 16.57
CA PHE A 299 11.72 7.38 17.28
C PHE A 299 11.31 7.08 18.72
N LYS A 300 10.71 8.06 19.42
CA LYS A 300 10.13 7.81 20.75
C LYS A 300 9.02 6.76 20.66
N ARG A 301 8.10 6.85 19.69
CA ARG A 301 7.04 5.85 19.49
C ARG A 301 7.62 4.45 19.23
N MET A 302 8.68 4.35 18.44
CA MET A 302 9.39 3.08 18.22
C MET A 302 9.91 2.48 19.53
N LEU A 303 10.55 3.25 20.41
CA LEU A 303 11.03 2.72 21.69
C LEU A 303 9.90 2.21 22.59
N TRP A 304 8.71 2.82 22.51
CA TRP A 304 7.54 2.32 23.24
C TRP A 304 6.97 1.02 22.66
N LEU A 305 7.04 0.85 21.34
CA LEU A 305 6.55 -0.35 20.65
C LEU A 305 7.56 -1.49 20.71
N ASN A 306 8.84 -1.23 20.44
CA ASN A 306 9.92 -2.21 20.47
C ASN A 306 11.01 -1.75 21.46
N PRO A 307 10.83 -2.00 22.77
CA PRO A 307 11.76 -1.51 23.77
C PRO A 307 13.18 -2.08 23.68
N GLY A 308 13.35 -3.27 23.09
CA GLY A 308 14.66 -3.86 22.80
C GLY A 308 15.50 -3.05 21.79
N ASP A 309 14.89 -2.04 21.14
CA ASP A 309 15.55 -1.05 20.29
C ASP A 309 16.55 -1.63 19.27
N ASN A 310 16.15 -2.73 18.63
CA ASN A 310 16.98 -3.48 17.68
C ASN A 310 17.40 -2.66 16.46
N GLN A 311 16.68 -1.58 16.17
CA GLN A 311 16.97 -0.68 15.03
C GLN A 311 17.79 0.54 15.44
N GLY A 312 18.12 0.71 16.73
CA GLY A 312 18.92 1.84 17.20
C GLY A 312 18.19 3.19 17.19
N ALA A 313 16.87 3.20 17.33
CA ALA A 313 16.05 4.41 17.40
C ALA A 313 16.44 5.31 18.58
N ARG A 314 17.05 4.77 19.66
CA ARG A 314 17.58 5.59 20.76
C ARG A 314 18.65 6.57 20.31
N PHE A 315 19.51 6.18 19.36
CA PHE A 315 20.58 7.04 18.86
C PHE A 315 19.99 8.14 17.97
N CYS A 316 19.06 7.79 17.08
CA CYS A 316 18.34 8.75 16.26
C CYS A 316 17.55 9.76 17.12
N LEU A 317 16.92 9.29 18.22
CA LEU A 317 16.21 10.16 19.16
C LEU A 317 17.16 11.14 19.86
N LEU A 318 18.35 10.70 20.26
CA LEU A 318 19.35 11.56 20.88
C LEU A 318 19.81 12.66 19.92
N GLU A 319 20.18 12.30 18.69
CA GLU A 319 20.67 13.26 17.70
C GLU A 319 19.61 14.28 17.30
N THR A 320 18.38 13.81 17.00
CA THR A 320 17.26 14.71 16.70
C THR A 320 16.91 15.63 17.86
N SER A 321 17.05 15.17 19.11
CA SER A 321 16.85 16.00 20.31
C SER A 321 17.98 17.00 20.52
N ALA A 322 19.20 16.67 20.11
CA ALA A 322 20.37 17.55 20.17
C ALA A 322 20.38 18.63 19.07
N GLY A 323 19.52 18.48 18.06
CA GLY A 323 19.47 19.41 16.93
C GLY A 323 20.38 19.03 15.76
N THR A 324 21.03 17.87 15.81
CA THR A 324 21.92 17.38 14.75
C THR A 324 21.12 17.16 13.47
N SER A 325 21.59 17.69 12.35
CA SER A 325 20.94 17.42 11.06
C SER A 325 21.30 16.03 10.56
N TYR A 326 20.42 15.43 9.75
CA TYR A 326 20.66 14.08 9.19
C TYR A 326 21.99 13.99 8.42
N ALA A 327 22.42 15.07 7.77
CA ALA A 327 23.67 15.09 6.99
C ALA A 327 24.93 15.24 7.85
N GLU A 328 24.80 15.66 9.11
CA GLU A 328 25.90 15.79 10.07
C GLU A 328 26.00 14.57 11.01
N SER A 329 24.99 13.70 11.00
CA SER A 329 24.93 12.44 11.74
C SER A 329 26.04 11.49 11.29
N GLU A 330 26.62 10.76 12.25
CA GLU A 330 27.57 9.67 11.99
C GLU A 330 26.91 8.26 12.08
N LEU A 331 25.58 8.21 12.29
CA LEU A 331 24.78 6.98 12.37
C LEU A 331 24.60 6.23 11.05
#